data_AF-A0A961EMR3-F1
#
_entry.id   AF-A0A961EMR3-F1
#
_cell.length_a   1.000
_cell.length_b   1.000
_cell.length_c   1.000
_cell.angle_alpha   90.00
_cell.angle_beta   90.00
_cell.angle_gamma   90.00
#
_symmetry.space_group_name_H-M   'P 1'
#
loop_
_entity.id
_entity.type
_entity.pdbx_description
1 polymer ?
#
loop_
_entity_poly.entity_id
_entity_poly.type
_entity_poly.pdbx_seq_one_letter_code
_entity_poly.pdbx_strand_id
1 'polypeptide(L)'
;RARVDGETVSLAEPPALEKQKKHTIEVVIDRLVAKGGDPGSRQRLTDSVETALRLSGGLVLVDFVDIGPDDPEGRAPERRFSEKMACPNDHPIAIDEIEPRTFSFNSPFGACPQCTGIGTELEVDPDLLVPDEELSLRQGAIAPWAQGQKMNDYQMRVVTALSEDLAFSLDAPWRTLPERARDALLFGRDYRVHVKYRNRFGRERSYTTGFEGAVSMVKRRHGETDSDYARDKYEAYMREVPCPACQGARLKPESLSVLIDGRSIAQVSRLSIAECAEFLRGVRLGAREAQIAERVLREIAARLGFLLDVGLDYLSLDRPAATLSGGEAQRIRLATQIGSGLVGVLYVLDEPSIGLHQRDNQRLIGTLTRLRDLGNTLIVVEHDEDTIQAADWIVDIGPRAGEHGGEVVHSGTLDDLLTCPDSLTGSYLSGRRSIELPAARRRVDPQRQVSVLGARQNNLHEVDVSFPLGVFVAVTGVSGSGKSTLVNDILYNVLANRLNGARHVPGKHRTVTGLEHLDKVVHVDQSPIGRTPRSNPATYTGVFD
;
A
#
# COMPACT_ATOMS: atom_id res chain seq x y z
N ARG A 1 41.57 -6.83 38.97
CA ARG A 1 42.24 -6.03 37.89
C ARG A 1 41.14 -5.53 36.98
N ALA A 2 41.35 -4.42 36.29
CA ALA A 2 40.42 -3.95 35.27
C ALA A 2 41.19 -3.60 34.00
N ARG A 3 40.52 -3.60 32.86
CA ARG A 3 41.01 -3.05 31.61
C ARG A 3 40.29 -1.72 31.39
N VAL A 4 41.05 -0.64 31.34
CA VAL A 4 40.55 0.72 31.16
C VAL A 4 41.19 1.29 29.90
N ASP A 5 40.36 1.62 28.91
CA ASP A 5 40.80 2.10 27.58
C ASP A 5 41.83 1.19 26.90
N GLY A 6 41.69 -0.13 27.10
CA GLY A 6 42.59 -1.15 26.57
C GLY A 6 43.80 -1.47 27.45
N GLU A 7 44.11 -0.65 28.47
CA GLU A 7 45.23 -0.88 29.38
C GLU A 7 44.80 -1.62 30.65
N THR A 8 45.60 -2.61 31.07
CA THR A 8 45.31 -3.37 32.30
C THR A 8 45.81 -2.62 33.53
N VAL A 9 44.89 -2.28 34.43
CA VAL A 9 45.16 -1.52 35.66
C VAL A 9 44.83 -2.32 36.93
N SER A 10 45.54 -1.99 38.01
CA SER A 10 45.26 -2.52 39.34
C SER A 10 44.08 -1.76 39.96
N LEU A 11 43.14 -2.49 40.58
CA LEU A 11 42.00 -1.86 41.27
C LEU A 11 42.41 -1.17 42.58
N ALA A 12 43.59 -1.50 43.12
CA ALA A 12 44.12 -0.85 44.33
C ALA A 12 44.61 0.59 44.06
N GLU A 13 45.00 0.88 42.82
CA GLU A 13 45.49 2.19 42.38
C GLU A 13 44.83 2.53 41.02
N PRO A 14 43.54 2.90 41.01
CA PRO A 14 42.83 3.18 39.77
C PRO A 14 43.31 4.50 39.15
N PRO A 15 43.42 4.58 37.81
CA PRO A 15 43.77 5.82 37.13
C PRO A 15 42.66 6.87 37.29
N ALA A 16 43.05 8.15 37.35
CA ALA A 16 42.09 9.25 37.28
C ALA A 16 41.64 9.44 35.83
N LEU A 17 40.34 9.30 35.58
CA LEU A 17 39.75 9.39 34.23
C LEU A 17 39.19 10.79 33.96
N GLU A 18 39.36 11.26 32.73
CA GLU A 18 38.90 12.57 32.29
C GLU A 18 37.40 12.55 32.03
N LYS A 19 36.63 13.30 32.84
CA LYS A 19 35.16 13.32 32.75
C LYS A 19 34.60 13.68 31.35
N GLN A 20 35.38 14.40 30.54
CA GLN A 20 34.98 14.85 29.20
C GLN A 20 35.25 13.81 28.10
N LYS A 21 35.99 12.72 28.40
CA LYS A 21 36.31 11.66 27.43
C LYS A 21 35.43 10.44 27.66
N LYS A 22 35.13 9.72 26.58
CA LYS A 22 34.51 8.40 26.66
C LYS A 22 35.58 7.41 27.09
N HIS A 23 35.27 6.60 28.09
CA HIS A 23 36.16 5.58 28.63
C HIS A 23 35.50 4.20 28.51
N THR A 24 36.29 3.17 28.24
CA THR A 24 35.86 1.78 28.27
C THR A 24 36.44 1.13 29.52
N ILE A 25 35.58 0.63 30.42
CA ILE A 25 35.99 0.04 31.70
C ILE A 25 35.45 -1.37 31.79
N GLU A 26 36.34 -2.34 31.88
CA GLU A 26 36.01 -3.76 31.93
C GLU A 26 36.70 -4.40 33.14
N VAL A 27 35.93 -5.03 34.01
CA VAL A 27 36.49 -5.64 35.22
C VAL A 27 36.83 -7.10 34.94
N VAL A 28 38.05 -7.52 35.26
CA VAL A 28 38.46 -8.92 35.16
C VAL A 28 37.90 -9.67 36.36
N ILE A 29 36.88 -10.51 36.11
CA ILE A 29 36.16 -11.27 37.14
C ILE A 29 36.92 -12.55 37.53
N ASP A 30 37.30 -13.37 36.55
CA ASP A 30 38.08 -14.59 36.78
C ASP A 30 38.98 -14.90 35.58
N ARG A 31 39.99 -15.75 35.77
CA ARG A 31 40.83 -16.34 34.73
C ARG A 31 40.73 -17.85 34.84
N LEU A 32 40.15 -18.48 33.82
CA LEU A 32 39.73 -19.87 33.85
C LEU A 32 40.30 -20.64 32.66
N VAL A 33 40.47 -21.95 32.83
CA VAL A 33 40.79 -22.88 31.74
C VAL A 33 39.62 -23.85 31.60
N ALA A 34 38.95 -23.86 30.46
CA ALA A 34 37.81 -24.73 30.21
C ALA A 34 38.26 -26.20 30.03
N LYS A 35 38.34 -26.94 31.13
CA LYS A 35 38.59 -28.39 31.10
C LYS A 35 37.26 -29.13 30.96
N GLY A 36 36.94 -29.58 29.75
CA GLY A 36 35.71 -30.33 29.47
C GLY A 36 35.60 -31.59 30.36
N GLY A 37 34.49 -31.72 31.09
CA GLY A 37 34.16 -32.91 31.90
C GLY A 37 34.44 -32.83 33.40
N ASP A 38 35.09 -31.78 33.91
CA ASP A 38 35.29 -31.58 35.35
C ASP A 38 34.11 -30.80 35.99
N PRO A 39 33.37 -31.38 36.96
CA PRO A 39 32.29 -30.70 37.66
C PRO A 39 32.73 -29.41 38.36
N GLY A 40 33.96 -29.39 38.91
CA GLY A 40 34.50 -28.22 39.62
C GLY A 40 34.76 -27.03 38.68
N SER A 41 35.35 -27.28 37.52
CA SER A 41 35.54 -26.26 36.47
C SER A 41 34.22 -25.69 35.96
N ARG A 42 33.16 -26.49 35.86
CA ARG A 42 31.84 -26.03 35.41
C ARG A 42 31.19 -25.11 36.43
N GLN A 43 31.21 -25.49 37.72
CA GLN A 43 30.64 -24.67 38.79
C GLN A 43 31.34 -23.30 38.88
N ARG A 44 32.67 -23.28 38.84
CA ARG A 44 33.44 -22.03 38.86
C ARG A 44 33.18 -21.13 37.66
N LEU A 45 33.01 -21.73 36.46
CA LEU A 45 32.63 -20.99 35.26
C LEU A 45 31.24 -20.36 35.41
N THR A 46 30.26 -21.13 35.94
CA THR A 46 28.92 -20.62 36.23
C THR A 46 28.95 -19.46 37.22
N ASP A 47 29.63 -19.60 38.35
CA ASP A 47 29.74 -18.55 39.37
C ASP A 47 30.38 -17.27 38.81
N SER A 48 31.41 -17.42 37.96
CA SER A 48 32.10 -16.29 37.33
C SER A 48 31.22 -15.56 36.31
N VAL A 49 30.48 -16.32 35.49
CA VAL A 49 29.55 -15.75 34.50
C VAL A 49 28.39 -15.04 35.20
N GLU A 50 27.78 -15.65 36.24
CA GLU A 50 26.72 -14.99 37.01
C GLU A 50 27.21 -13.71 37.70
N THR A 51 28.42 -13.74 38.24
CA THR A 51 29.03 -12.55 38.87
C THR A 51 29.27 -11.45 37.85
N ALA A 52 29.78 -11.79 36.66
CA ALA A 52 29.99 -10.85 35.57
C ALA A 52 28.67 -10.21 35.12
N LEU A 53 27.65 -11.02 34.84
CA LEU A 53 26.32 -10.56 34.42
C LEU A 53 25.69 -9.64 35.48
N ARG A 54 25.78 -9.99 36.77
CA ARG A 54 25.22 -9.18 37.86
C ARG A 54 25.91 -7.83 38.02
N LEU A 55 27.23 -7.78 37.86
CA LEU A 55 28.03 -6.55 38.02
C LEU A 55 27.88 -5.57 36.84
N SER A 56 27.63 -6.09 35.64
CA SER A 56 27.59 -5.29 34.39
C SER A 56 26.16 -4.99 33.90
N GLY A 57 25.12 -5.42 34.63
CA GLY A 57 23.73 -5.25 34.21
C GLY A 57 23.30 -6.20 33.09
N GLY A 58 23.97 -7.34 32.96
CA GLY A 58 23.63 -8.43 32.04
C GLY A 58 24.62 -8.64 30.89
N LEU A 59 25.83 -8.10 30.93
CA LEU A 59 26.86 -8.27 29.88
C LEU A 59 28.07 -9.06 30.37
N VAL A 60 28.62 -9.96 29.56
CA VAL A 60 29.90 -10.61 29.86
C VAL A 60 30.77 -10.64 28.61
N LEU A 61 32.03 -10.22 28.79
CA LEU A 61 33.08 -10.32 27.78
C LEU A 61 33.99 -11.48 28.14
N VAL A 62 34.21 -12.39 27.20
CA VAL A 62 35.13 -13.51 27.31
C VAL A 62 36.31 -13.24 26.38
N ASP A 63 37.49 -13.10 26.98
CA ASP A 63 38.77 -12.92 26.31
C ASP A 63 39.53 -14.26 26.26
N PHE A 64 39.73 -14.79 25.05
CA PHE A 64 40.38 -16.07 24.79
C PHE A 64 41.87 -15.88 24.59
N VAL A 65 42.65 -16.30 25.60
CA VAL A 65 44.11 -16.11 25.63
C VAL A 65 44.84 -17.02 24.62
N ASP A 66 44.20 -18.10 24.16
CA ASP A 66 44.73 -19.08 23.21
C ASP A 66 44.40 -18.79 21.74
N ILE A 67 43.58 -17.76 21.47
CA ILE A 67 43.17 -17.35 20.12
C ILE A 67 43.89 -16.04 19.76
N GLY A 68 44.83 -16.12 18.81
CA GLY A 68 45.58 -14.96 18.31
C GLY A 68 44.90 -14.31 17.08
N PRO A 69 45.38 -13.12 16.64
CA PRO A 69 44.86 -12.45 15.44
C PRO A 69 45.03 -13.26 14.14
N ASP A 70 45.94 -14.24 14.12
CA ASP A 70 46.22 -15.13 12.99
C ASP A 70 45.64 -16.55 13.18
N ASP A 71 44.56 -16.72 13.95
CA ASP A 71 43.93 -18.02 14.19
C ASP A 71 43.50 -18.70 12.87
N PRO A 72 43.92 -19.94 12.57
CA PRO A 72 43.64 -20.61 11.30
C PRO A 72 42.14 -20.86 11.04
N GLU A 73 41.33 -20.86 12.10
CA GLU A 73 39.87 -21.04 12.04
C GLU A 73 39.10 -19.70 12.03
N GLY A 74 39.80 -18.56 12.03
CA GLY A 74 39.20 -17.22 11.98
C GLY A 74 38.38 -16.85 13.23
N ARG A 75 38.65 -17.46 14.37
CA ARG A 75 37.90 -17.20 15.61
C ARG A 75 38.32 -15.87 16.21
N ALA A 76 37.34 -15.14 16.73
CA ALA A 76 37.60 -13.86 17.39
C ALA A 76 38.26 -14.08 18.77
N PRO A 77 39.31 -13.32 19.11
CA PRO A 77 39.96 -13.40 20.43
C PRO A 77 39.04 -12.95 21.56
N GLU A 78 38.01 -12.17 21.27
CA GLU A 78 37.01 -11.73 22.23
C GLU A 78 35.59 -12.11 21.80
N ARG A 79 34.76 -12.57 22.75
CA ARG A 79 33.32 -12.78 22.56
C ARG A 79 32.51 -12.11 23.64
N ARG A 80 31.46 -11.39 23.23
CA ARG A 80 30.48 -10.75 24.13
C ARG A 80 29.21 -11.57 24.22
N PHE A 81 28.65 -11.67 25.41
CA PHE A 81 27.34 -12.26 25.67
C PHE A 81 26.49 -11.29 26.48
N SER A 82 25.17 -11.36 26.30
CA SER A 82 24.19 -10.56 27.01
C SER A 82 23.05 -11.44 27.53
N GLU A 83 22.59 -11.19 28.75
CA GLU A 83 21.38 -11.81 29.33
C GLU A 83 20.11 -11.13 28.80
N LYS A 84 20.20 -9.85 28.42
CA LYS A 84 19.14 -9.10 27.74
C LYS A 84 19.34 -9.16 26.23
N MET A 85 18.28 -8.90 25.47
CA MET A 85 18.40 -8.63 24.03
C MET A 85 19.08 -7.26 23.81
N ALA A 86 20.40 -7.23 23.98
CA ALA A 86 21.24 -6.05 23.82
C ALA A 86 22.23 -6.27 22.70
N CYS A 87 22.52 -5.22 21.94
CA CYS A 87 23.56 -5.28 20.94
C CYS A 87 24.92 -5.37 21.64
N PRO A 88 25.80 -6.33 21.28
CA PRO A 88 27.14 -6.42 21.87
C PRO A 88 28.04 -5.20 21.56
N ASN A 89 27.59 -4.30 20.67
CA ASN A 89 28.25 -3.04 20.32
C ASN A 89 27.58 -1.82 20.99
N ASP A 90 26.79 -2.03 22.05
CA ASP A 90 26.14 -0.99 22.86
C ASP A 90 25.16 -0.08 22.09
N HIS A 91 24.59 -0.57 20.99
CA HIS A 91 23.47 0.12 20.35
C HIS A 91 22.21 -0.01 21.22
N PRO A 92 21.45 1.09 21.42
CA PRO A 92 20.19 1.05 22.15
C PRO A 92 19.17 0.21 21.36
N ILE A 93 18.58 -0.80 22.00
CA ILE A 93 17.48 -1.61 21.48
C ILE A 93 16.29 -1.40 22.40
N ALA A 94 15.16 -0.94 21.86
CA ALA A 94 13.95 -0.64 22.63
C ALA A 94 13.01 -1.85 22.81
N ILE A 95 13.49 -3.07 22.53
CA ILE A 95 12.73 -4.32 22.70
C ILE A 95 13.35 -5.12 23.84
N ASP A 96 12.57 -5.30 24.91
CA ASP A 96 12.95 -6.13 26.05
C ASP A 96 12.76 -7.63 25.75
N GLU A 97 11.63 -8.00 25.13
CA GLU A 97 11.28 -9.39 24.77
C GLU A 97 10.61 -9.47 23.40
N ILE A 98 10.84 -10.59 22.69
CA ILE A 98 10.18 -10.88 21.41
C ILE A 98 8.84 -11.59 21.68
N GLU A 99 7.75 -10.88 21.43
CA GLU A 99 6.39 -11.40 21.60
C GLU A 99 5.53 -11.11 20.37
N PRO A 100 4.43 -11.85 20.11
CA PRO A 100 3.57 -11.59 18.96
C PRO A 100 3.10 -10.12 18.83
N ARG A 101 2.86 -9.44 19.95
CA ARG A 101 2.45 -8.01 19.96
C ARG A 101 3.53 -7.05 19.46
N THR A 102 4.81 -7.40 19.52
CA THR A 102 5.90 -6.56 18.99
C THR A 102 5.91 -6.53 17.46
N PHE A 103 5.20 -7.47 16.81
CA PHE A 103 5.02 -7.52 15.36
C PHE A 103 3.66 -6.97 14.89
N SER A 104 2.85 -6.43 15.81
CA SER A 104 1.56 -5.84 15.48
C SER A 104 1.68 -4.33 15.28
N PHE A 105 1.38 -3.85 14.07
CA PHE A 105 1.28 -2.41 13.78
C PHE A 105 0.03 -1.76 14.40
N ASN A 106 -0.92 -2.56 14.89
CA ASN A 106 -2.08 -2.07 15.65
C ASN A 106 -1.77 -1.92 17.16
N SER A 107 -0.54 -2.23 17.57
CA SER A 107 -0.11 -2.17 18.96
C SER A 107 1.02 -1.15 19.12
N PRO A 108 1.01 -0.28 20.15
CA PRO A 108 2.09 0.68 20.38
C PRO A 108 3.45 0.01 20.65
N PHE A 109 3.44 -1.28 21.01
CA PHE A 109 4.65 -2.07 21.20
C PHE A 109 5.40 -2.31 19.87
N GLY A 110 4.68 -2.57 18.78
CA GLY A 110 5.27 -2.86 17.46
C GLY A 110 5.13 -1.74 16.43
N ALA A 111 4.18 -0.83 16.59
CA ALA A 111 3.88 0.23 15.62
C ALA A 111 5.03 1.23 15.46
N CYS A 112 5.26 1.64 14.21
CA CYS A 112 6.16 2.75 13.90
C CYS A 112 5.72 4.01 14.66
N PRO A 113 6.62 4.68 15.41
CA PRO A 113 6.25 5.84 16.23
C PRO A 113 5.90 7.07 15.40
N GLN A 114 6.44 7.20 14.17
CA GLN A 114 6.19 8.36 13.33
C GLN A 114 4.80 8.35 12.69
N CYS A 115 4.41 7.23 12.09
CA CYS A 115 3.11 7.08 11.41
C CYS A 115 2.09 6.27 12.23
N THR A 116 2.39 5.99 13.50
CA THR A 116 1.53 5.24 14.44
C THR A 116 0.98 3.91 13.89
N GLY A 117 1.73 3.25 13.01
CA GLY A 117 1.33 1.99 12.38
C GLY A 117 0.50 2.11 11.10
N ILE A 118 0.22 3.32 10.61
CA ILE A 118 -0.49 3.56 9.34
C ILE A 118 0.39 3.14 8.14
N GLY A 119 1.68 3.50 8.19
CA GLY A 119 2.67 3.18 7.16
C GLY A 119 2.73 4.18 6.02
N THR A 120 1.72 5.01 5.85
CA THR A 120 1.70 6.12 4.88
C THR A 120 1.63 7.45 5.60
N GLU A 121 2.09 8.50 4.91
CA GLU A 121 1.91 9.89 5.30
C GLU A 121 1.41 10.65 4.07
N LEU A 122 0.60 11.69 4.29
CA LEU A 122 0.21 12.59 3.23
C LEU A 122 1.34 13.59 2.98
N GLU A 123 1.88 13.55 1.77
CA GLU A 123 2.88 14.50 1.30
C GLU A 123 2.34 15.30 0.12
N VAL A 124 2.66 16.60 0.07
CA VAL A 124 2.25 17.46 -1.04
C VAL A 124 3.03 17.03 -2.29
N ASP A 125 2.32 16.76 -3.38
CA ASP A 125 2.94 16.39 -4.64
C ASP A 125 3.10 17.64 -5.53
N PRO A 126 4.34 18.05 -5.88
CA PRO A 126 4.59 19.15 -6.81
C PRO A 126 3.83 19.03 -8.14
N ASP A 127 3.66 17.82 -8.67
CA ASP A 127 2.98 17.58 -9.95
C ASP A 127 1.49 17.93 -9.87
N LEU A 128 0.87 17.80 -8.68
CA LEU A 128 -0.52 18.20 -8.44
C LEU A 128 -0.67 19.70 -8.23
N LEU A 129 0.37 20.38 -7.75
CA LEU A 129 0.36 21.84 -7.58
C LEU A 129 0.39 22.55 -8.93
N VAL A 130 1.04 21.96 -9.93
CA VAL A 130 1.18 22.51 -11.29
C VAL A 130 0.61 21.53 -12.32
N PRO A 131 -0.73 21.45 -12.46
CA PRO A 131 -1.38 20.46 -13.33
C PRO A 131 -1.18 20.72 -14.84
N ASP A 132 -0.75 21.94 -15.20
CA ASP A 132 -0.49 22.34 -16.57
C ASP A 132 0.78 23.19 -16.64
N GLU A 133 1.86 22.60 -17.14
CA GLU A 133 3.16 23.26 -17.25
C GLU A 133 3.27 24.26 -18.42
N GLU A 134 2.26 24.30 -19.31
CA GLU A 134 2.21 25.26 -20.41
C GLU A 134 1.64 26.62 -19.93
N LEU A 135 0.95 26.64 -18.79
CA LEU A 135 0.43 27.88 -18.21
C LEU A 135 1.55 28.72 -17.60
N SER A 136 1.40 30.03 -17.70
CA SER A 136 2.23 30.99 -16.96
C SER A 136 1.71 31.20 -15.53
N LEU A 137 2.52 31.84 -14.68
CA LEU A 137 2.10 32.15 -13.31
C LEU A 137 0.89 33.08 -13.27
N ARG A 138 0.78 34.03 -14.22
CA ARG A 138 -0.40 34.90 -14.33
C ARG A 138 -1.66 34.16 -14.76
N GLN A 139 -1.51 33.11 -15.54
CA GLN A 139 -2.60 32.24 -15.96
C GLN A 139 -3.00 31.21 -14.89
N GLY A 140 -2.30 31.20 -13.74
CA GLY A 140 -2.62 30.33 -12.62
C GLY A 140 -1.96 28.96 -12.66
N ALA A 141 -0.73 28.87 -13.18
CA ALA A 141 0.04 27.62 -13.23
C ALA A 141 0.08 26.88 -11.86
N ILE A 142 0.20 27.60 -10.74
CA ILE A 142 0.14 27.02 -9.39
C ILE A 142 -1.31 27.02 -8.88
N ALA A 143 -1.96 25.87 -8.95
CA ALA A 143 -3.39 25.69 -8.71
C ALA A 143 -3.87 26.15 -7.32
N PRO A 144 -3.17 25.88 -6.19
CA PRO A 144 -3.62 26.33 -4.87
C PRO A 144 -3.71 27.85 -4.72
N TRP A 145 -2.94 28.61 -5.50
CA TRP A 145 -2.96 30.07 -5.47
C TRP A 145 -4.04 30.67 -6.37
N ALA A 146 -4.53 29.93 -7.37
CA ALA A 146 -5.46 30.39 -8.40
C ALA A 146 -6.95 30.18 -8.05
N GLN A 147 -7.35 30.29 -6.78
CA GLN A 147 -8.75 30.11 -6.38
C GLN A 147 -9.67 31.15 -7.05
N GLY A 148 -10.40 30.73 -8.09
CA GLY A 148 -11.26 31.62 -8.89
C GLY A 148 -10.57 32.21 -10.12
N GLN A 149 -9.58 31.51 -10.71
CA GLN A 149 -8.84 31.89 -11.93
C GLN A 149 -7.92 33.12 -11.81
N LYS A 150 -7.75 33.68 -10.61
CA LYS A 150 -6.76 34.73 -10.35
C LYS A 150 -6.04 34.46 -9.05
N MET A 151 -4.72 34.65 -9.08
CA MET A 151 -3.92 34.68 -7.87
C MET A 151 -4.38 35.85 -7.00
N ASN A 152 -4.47 35.63 -5.68
CA ASN A 152 -4.76 36.72 -4.74
C ASN A 152 -3.73 37.85 -4.92
N ASP A 153 -4.19 39.11 -4.92
CA ASP A 153 -3.39 40.33 -5.02
C ASP A 153 -2.15 40.33 -4.11
N TYR A 154 -2.26 39.78 -2.90
CA TYR A 154 -1.12 39.63 -2.00
C TYR A 154 -0.05 38.71 -2.60
N GLN A 155 -0.45 37.51 -3.03
CA GLN A 155 0.45 36.52 -3.62
C GLN A 155 1.08 37.04 -4.92
N MET A 156 0.30 37.75 -5.75
CA MET A 156 0.80 38.37 -6.98
C MET A 156 1.94 39.35 -6.69
N ARG A 157 1.79 40.20 -5.66
CA ARG A 157 2.83 41.17 -5.30
C ARG A 157 4.11 40.49 -4.82
N VAL A 158 3.98 39.44 -4.02
CA VAL A 158 5.13 38.69 -3.50
C VAL A 158 5.85 37.96 -4.64
N VAL A 159 5.12 37.26 -5.51
CA VAL A 159 5.69 36.53 -6.64
C VAL A 159 6.30 37.49 -7.68
N THR A 160 5.72 38.68 -7.87
CA THR A 160 6.32 39.72 -8.74
C THR A 160 7.66 40.20 -8.20
N ALA A 161 7.75 40.52 -6.91
CA ALA A 161 9.01 40.89 -6.28
C ALA A 161 10.05 39.75 -6.36
N LEU A 162 9.63 38.50 -6.15
CA LEU A 162 10.49 37.33 -6.31
C LEU A 162 11.00 37.16 -7.75
N SER A 163 10.18 37.49 -8.74
CA SER A 163 10.56 37.41 -10.16
C SER A 163 11.63 38.42 -10.56
N GLU A 164 11.63 39.60 -9.93
CA GLU A 164 12.69 40.61 -10.08
C GLU A 164 14.00 40.13 -9.44
N ASP A 165 13.92 39.56 -8.23
CA ASP A 165 15.09 39.07 -7.49
C ASP A 165 15.77 37.85 -8.16
N LEU A 166 14.98 36.92 -8.70
CA LEU A 166 15.47 35.67 -9.33
C LEU A 166 15.53 35.73 -10.86
N ALA A 167 15.22 36.89 -11.46
CA ALA A 167 15.26 37.14 -12.89
C ALA A 167 14.51 36.10 -13.75
N PHE A 168 13.22 35.87 -13.46
CA PHE A 168 12.34 35.04 -14.29
C PHE A 168 11.09 35.79 -14.75
N SER A 169 10.46 35.34 -15.84
CA SER A 169 9.25 35.95 -16.37
C SER A 169 7.98 35.34 -15.76
N LEU A 170 7.02 36.18 -15.38
CA LEU A 170 5.70 35.74 -14.91
C LEU A 170 4.78 35.27 -16.04
N ASP A 171 5.10 35.64 -17.27
CA ASP A 171 4.31 35.40 -18.48
C ASP A 171 4.85 34.21 -19.29
N ALA A 172 6.03 33.69 -18.93
CA ALA A 172 6.59 32.49 -19.52
C ALA A 172 5.87 31.22 -19.00
N PRO A 173 5.71 30.17 -19.85
CA PRO A 173 5.21 28.87 -19.42
C PRO A 173 6.05 28.29 -18.27
N TRP A 174 5.41 27.63 -17.31
CA TRP A 174 6.07 27.02 -16.15
C TRP A 174 7.28 26.14 -16.52
N ARG A 175 7.15 25.28 -17.54
CA ARG A 175 8.23 24.39 -18.02
C ARG A 175 9.51 25.13 -18.44
N THR A 176 9.37 26.38 -18.88
CA THR A 176 10.49 27.20 -19.37
C THR A 176 11.20 28.00 -18.27
N LEU A 177 10.61 28.06 -17.07
CA LEU A 177 11.22 28.75 -15.94
C LEU A 177 12.53 28.08 -15.53
N PRO A 178 13.54 28.84 -15.07
CA PRO A 178 14.75 28.25 -14.51
C PRO A 178 14.42 27.34 -13.32
N GLU A 179 15.15 26.24 -13.16
CA GLU A 179 14.96 25.28 -12.07
C GLU A 179 14.99 25.95 -10.68
N ARG A 180 15.95 26.86 -10.47
CA ARG A 180 16.02 27.68 -9.24
C ARG A 180 14.75 28.48 -8.96
N ALA A 181 14.08 29.00 -10.00
CA ALA A 181 12.83 29.73 -9.85
C ALA A 181 11.68 28.79 -9.50
N ARG A 182 11.58 27.62 -10.15
CA ARG A 182 10.59 26.58 -9.81
C ARG A 182 10.75 26.10 -8.38
N ASP A 183 11.97 25.80 -7.96
CA ASP A 183 12.28 25.36 -6.60
C ASP A 183 11.92 26.42 -5.57
N ALA A 184 12.25 27.69 -5.84
CA ALA A 184 11.89 28.80 -4.96
C ALA A 184 10.38 28.94 -4.83
N LEU A 185 9.63 28.88 -5.95
CA LEU A 185 8.16 28.96 -6.00
C LEU A 185 7.47 27.81 -5.26
N LEU A 186 8.00 26.59 -5.39
CA LEU A 186 7.43 25.39 -4.77
C LEU A 186 7.79 25.28 -3.29
N PHE A 187 9.08 25.33 -2.95
CA PHE A 187 9.52 24.93 -1.61
C PHE A 187 9.78 26.10 -0.68
N GLY A 188 10.17 27.26 -1.22
CA GLY A 188 10.60 28.45 -0.46
C GLY A 188 11.76 28.15 0.50
N ARG A 189 12.91 28.81 0.38
CA ARG A 189 13.98 28.67 1.39
C ARG A 189 14.77 29.96 1.59
N ASP A 190 14.79 30.46 2.82
CA ASP A 190 15.62 31.58 3.30
C ASP A 190 15.61 32.89 2.48
N TYR A 191 14.63 33.07 1.59
CA TYR A 191 14.45 34.32 0.86
C TYR A 191 13.54 35.26 1.63
N ARG A 192 14.06 36.45 1.94
CA ARG A 192 13.27 37.60 2.34
C ARG A 192 12.95 38.40 1.08
N VAL A 193 11.69 38.37 0.66
CA VAL A 193 11.25 39.09 -0.53
C VAL A 193 10.90 40.52 -0.15
N HIS A 194 11.52 41.48 -0.84
CA HIS A 194 11.26 42.90 -0.65
C HIS A 194 10.11 43.34 -1.54
N VAL A 195 8.91 43.41 -0.98
CA VAL A 195 7.71 43.77 -1.74
C VAL A 195 7.52 45.28 -1.74
N LYS A 196 7.51 45.89 -2.92
CA LYS A 196 7.12 47.29 -3.13
C LYS A 196 5.82 47.34 -3.92
N TYR A 197 4.82 48.07 -3.40
CA TYR A 197 3.56 48.24 -4.12
C TYR A 197 2.92 49.59 -3.85
N ARG A 198 2.11 50.06 -4.80
CA ARG A 198 1.30 51.26 -4.65
C ARG A 198 -0.10 50.87 -4.17
N ASN A 199 -0.56 51.47 -3.07
CA ASN A 199 -1.91 51.20 -2.57
C ASN A 199 -2.98 51.95 -3.38
N ARG A 200 -4.25 51.63 -3.13
CA ARG A 200 -5.41 52.28 -3.79
C ARG A 200 -5.48 53.82 -3.63
N PHE A 201 -4.76 54.38 -2.66
CA PHE A 201 -4.70 55.81 -2.37
C PHE A 201 -3.43 56.47 -2.93
N GLY A 202 -2.70 55.77 -3.80
CA GLY A 202 -1.52 56.29 -4.48
C GLY A 202 -0.25 56.36 -3.63
N ARG A 203 -0.27 55.89 -2.37
CA ARG A 203 0.91 55.86 -1.48
C ARG A 203 1.73 54.60 -1.74
N GLU A 204 3.04 54.74 -1.85
CA GLU A 204 3.97 53.62 -1.86
C GLU A 204 4.06 52.99 -0.47
N ARG A 205 4.04 51.65 -0.44
CA ARG A 205 4.34 50.86 0.75
C ARG A 205 5.37 49.81 0.38
N SER A 206 6.35 49.63 1.25
CA SER A 206 7.32 48.55 1.18
C SER A 206 7.28 47.72 2.46
N TYR A 207 7.44 46.41 2.32
CA TYR A 207 7.61 45.50 3.45
C TYR A 207 8.46 44.33 3.01
N THR A 208 9.06 43.66 3.99
CA THR A 208 9.88 42.46 3.75
C THR A 208 9.18 41.28 4.37
N THR A 209 8.92 40.24 3.59
CA THR A 209 8.26 39.02 4.06
C THR A 209 9.09 37.80 3.71
N GLY A 210 9.02 36.77 4.55
CA GLY A 210 9.47 35.44 4.13
C GLY A 210 8.56 34.90 3.03
N PHE A 211 9.11 34.07 2.15
CA PHE A 211 8.35 33.35 1.14
C PHE A 211 8.42 31.85 1.41
N GLU A 212 7.30 31.27 1.87
CA GLU A 212 7.23 29.87 2.29
C GLU A 212 7.16 28.87 1.13
N GLY A 213 6.78 29.31 -0.08
CA GLY A 213 6.53 28.42 -1.22
C GLY A 213 5.18 27.70 -1.19
N ALA A 214 4.76 27.17 -2.33
CA ALA A 214 3.46 26.52 -2.49
C ALA A 214 3.31 25.23 -1.66
N VAL A 215 4.34 24.39 -1.63
CA VAL A 215 4.38 23.11 -0.90
C VAL A 215 4.22 23.34 0.60
N SER A 216 5.06 24.21 1.17
CA SER A 216 5.01 24.52 2.60
C SER A 216 3.70 25.17 3.00
N MET A 217 3.16 26.07 2.15
CA MET A 217 1.85 26.68 2.35
C MET A 217 0.74 25.62 2.44
N VAL A 218 0.68 24.69 1.48
CA VAL A 218 -0.35 23.63 1.46
C VAL A 218 -0.21 22.73 2.69
N LYS A 219 1.00 22.26 2.99
CA LYS A 219 1.27 21.40 4.15
C LYS A 219 0.88 22.07 5.47
N ARG A 220 1.26 23.34 5.66
CA ARG A 220 0.91 24.12 6.85
C ARG A 220 -0.59 24.35 6.96
N ARG A 221 -1.25 24.78 5.88
CA ARG A 221 -2.70 25.03 5.89
C ARG A 221 -3.51 23.76 6.11
N HIS A 222 -3.08 22.61 5.59
CA HIS A 222 -3.69 21.31 5.88
C HIS A 222 -3.62 20.98 7.37
N GLY A 223 -2.44 21.15 7.99
CA GLY A 223 -2.23 20.87 9.41
C GLY A 223 -2.87 21.86 10.39
N GLU A 224 -2.99 23.14 10.03
CA GLU A 224 -3.56 24.19 10.88
C GLU A 224 -5.09 24.32 10.76
N THR A 225 -5.71 23.70 9.74
CA THR A 225 -7.16 23.85 9.52
C THR A 225 -7.96 22.80 10.29
N ASP A 226 -8.94 23.26 11.06
CA ASP A 226 -9.88 22.40 11.81
C ASP A 226 -11.14 22.00 11.01
N SER A 227 -11.33 22.56 9.81
CA SER A 227 -12.49 22.25 8.95
C SER A 227 -12.17 21.12 7.98
N ASP A 228 -12.93 20.03 8.05
CA ASP A 228 -12.81 18.87 7.16
C ASP A 228 -12.92 19.27 5.68
N TYR A 229 -13.92 20.09 5.32
CA TYR A 229 -14.08 20.59 3.94
C TYR A 229 -12.83 21.32 3.41
N ALA A 230 -12.21 22.16 4.25
CA ALA A 230 -11.02 22.88 3.87
C ALA A 230 -9.78 21.96 3.85
N ARG A 231 -9.74 20.93 4.71
CA ARG A 231 -8.70 19.90 4.71
C ARG A 231 -8.74 19.08 3.41
N ASP A 232 -9.90 18.55 3.04
CA ASP A 232 -10.13 17.79 1.80
C ASP A 232 -9.68 18.58 0.55
N LYS A 233 -9.92 19.90 0.55
CA LYS A 233 -9.49 20.78 -0.54
C LYS A 233 -7.97 20.84 -0.70
N TYR A 234 -7.21 20.75 0.39
CA TYR A 234 -5.74 20.72 0.35
C TYR A 234 -5.22 19.31 0.08
N GLU A 235 -5.90 18.27 0.56
CA GLU A 235 -5.56 16.86 0.28
C GLU A 235 -5.64 16.52 -1.21
N ALA A 236 -6.46 17.24 -1.99
CA ALA A 236 -6.46 17.14 -3.45
C ALA A 236 -5.11 17.46 -4.12
N TYR A 237 -4.17 18.09 -3.41
CA TYR A 237 -2.79 18.35 -3.87
C TYR A 237 -1.76 17.46 -3.17
N MET A 238 -2.21 16.45 -2.43
CA MET A 238 -1.36 15.56 -1.65
C MET A 238 -1.49 14.13 -2.16
N ARG A 239 -0.46 13.34 -1.93
CA ARG A 239 -0.46 11.90 -2.16
C ARG A 239 -0.07 11.18 -0.89
N GLU A 240 -0.64 10.00 -0.72
CA GLU A 240 -0.10 9.04 0.24
C GLU A 240 1.25 8.53 -0.26
N VAL A 241 2.28 8.78 0.54
CA VAL A 241 3.63 8.25 0.33
C VAL A 241 3.99 7.29 1.46
N PRO A 242 4.87 6.31 1.22
CA PRO A 242 5.40 5.48 2.29
C PRO A 242 6.06 6.35 3.37
N CYS A 243 5.70 6.16 4.63
CA CYS A 243 6.30 6.85 5.76
C CYS A 243 7.84 6.71 5.72
N PRO A 244 8.63 7.79 5.80
CA PRO A 244 10.07 7.73 5.59
C PRO A 244 10.81 6.95 6.70
N ALA A 245 10.29 6.91 7.93
CA ALA A 245 10.91 6.17 9.03
C ALA A 245 10.79 4.65 8.88
N CYS A 246 9.60 4.14 8.49
CA CYS A 246 9.37 2.70 8.35
C CYS A 246 9.33 2.23 6.89
N GLN A 247 9.47 3.15 5.94
CA GLN A 247 9.37 2.91 4.49
C GLN A 247 8.09 2.15 4.09
N GLY A 248 6.97 2.41 4.76
CA GLY A 248 5.71 1.70 4.55
C GLY A 248 5.55 0.38 5.32
N ALA A 249 6.53 -0.04 6.11
CA ALA A 249 6.48 -1.32 6.83
C ALA A 249 5.59 -1.31 8.08
N ARG A 250 5.13 -0.13 8.53
CA ARG A 250 4.24 0.09 9.69
C ARG A 250 4.81 -0.27 11.06
N LEU A 251 5.99 -0.89 11.12
CA LEU A 251 6.59 -1.40 12.34
C LEU A 251 7.82 -0.61 12.78
N LYS A 252 8.20 -0.79 14.05
CA LYS A 252 9.45 -0.29 14.61
C LYS A 252 10.67 -0.95 13.94
N PRO A 253 11.81 -0.23 13.82
CA PRO A 253 13.05 -0.78 13.27
C PRO A 253 13.51 -2.06 13.99
N GLU A 254 13.32 -2.14 15.30
CA GLU A 254 13.71 -3.30 16.11
C GLU A 254 12.86 -4.53 15.77
N SER A 255 11.55 -4.35 15.55
CA SER A 255 10.66 -5.44 15.09
C SER A 255 11.02 -5.92 13.68
N LEU A 256 11.46 -5.00 12.82
CA LEU A 256 11.92 -5.31 11.45
C LEU A 256 13.30 -5.99 11.44
N SER A 257 14.03 -5.95 12.55
CA SER A 257 15.33 -6.60 12.69
C SER A 257 15.23 -8.09 13.05
N VAL A 258 14.03 -8.58 13.37
CA VAL A 258 13.78 -10.02 13.56
C VAL A 258 13.51 -10.66 12.19
N LEU A 259 14.36 -11.63 11.83
CA LEU A 259 14.39 -12.24 10.51
C LEU A 259 14.08 -13.73 10.57
N ILE A 260 13.40 -14.24 9.55
CA ILE A 260 13.27 -15.65 9.23
C ILE A 260 13.94 -15.85 7.87
N ASP A 261 14.94 -16.72 7.79
CA ASP A 261 15.71 -16.99 6.57
C ASP A 261 16.16 -15.70 5.83
N GLY A 262 16.64 -14.71 6.61
CA GLY A 262 17.13 -13.43 6.11
C GLY A 262 16.06 -12.38 5.77
N ARG A 263 14.77 -12.65 5.99
CA ARG A 263 13.68 -11.69 5.71
C ARG A 263 12.88 -11.31 6.95
N SER A 264 12.52 -10.02 7.06
CA SER A 264 11.63 -9.52 8.11
C SER A 264 10.17 -9.78 7.79
N ILE A 265 9.30 -9.66 8.80
CA ILE A 265 7.84 -9.83 8.63
C ILE A 265 7.24 -8.90 7.56
N ALA A 266 7.76 -7.67 7.43
CA ALA A 266 7.29 -6.73 6.42
C ALA A 266 7.76 -7.12 5.02
N GLN A 267 8.99 -7.64 4.89
CA GLN A 267 9.50 -8.13 3.60
C GLN A 267 8.74 -9.37 3.12
N VAL A 268 8.38 -10.28 4.03
CA VAL A 268 7.56 -11.45 3.71
C VAL A 268 6.13 -11.02 3.34
N SER A 269 5.54 -10.07 4.07
CA SER A 269 4.19 -9.56 3.80
C SER A 269 4.05 -8.80 2.47
N ARG A 270 5.16 -8.24 1.94
CA ARG A 270 5.22 -7.54 0.64
C ARG A 270 5.29 -8.48 -0.56
N LEU A 271 5.73 -9.71 -0.36
CA LEU A 271 5.71 -10.71 -1.42
C LEU A 271 4.28 -10.93 -1.89
N SER A 272 4.12 -11.28 -3.16
CA SER A 272 2.84 -11.83 -3.62
C SER A 272 2.50 -13.10 -2.82
N ILE A 273 1.23 -13.46 -2.70
CA ILE A 273 0.79 -14.65 -1.97
C ILE A 273 1.46 -15.90 -2.54
N ALA A 274 1.66 -15.98 -3.85
CA ALA A 274 2.42 -17.05 -4.49
C ALA A 274 3.88 -17.11 -4.02
N GLU A 275 4.61 -16.00 -4.10
CA GLU A 275 6.01 -15.93 -3.66
C GLU A 275 6.15 -16.15 -2.15
N CYS A 276 5.19 -15.68 -1.35
CA CYS A 276 5.15 -15.90 0.10
C CYS A 276 4.98 -17.39 0.43
N ALA A 277 4.08 -18.09 -0.28
CA ALA A 277 3.87 -19.53 -0.11
C ALA A 277 5.11 -20.35 -0.55
N GLU A 278 5.81 -19.92 -1.59
CA GLU A 278 7.10 -20.53 -1.99
C GLU A 278 8.20 -20.27 -0.97
N PHE A 279 8.34 -19.02 -0.51
CA PHE A 279 9.30 -18.63 0.50
C PHE A 279 9.14 -19.47 1.77
N LEU A 280 7.93 -19.53 2.33
CA LEU A 280 7.66 -20.28 3.57
C LEU A 280 7.85 -21.78 3.44
N ARG A 281 7.66 -22.38 2.25
CA ARG A 281 8.00 -23.78 1.99
C ARG A 281 9.50 -24.02 1.94
N GLY A 282 10.28 -23.02 1.53
CA GLY A 282 11.73 -23.08 1.43
C GLY A 282 12.50 -22.75 2.72
N VAL A 283 11.84 -22.19 3.73
CA VAL A 283 12.48 -21.76 4.99
C VAL A 283 13.17 -22.94 5.66
N ARG A 284 14.46 -22.76 5.96
CA ARG A 284 15.28 -23.74 6.68
C ARG A 284 15.28 -23.42 8.17
N LEU A 285 14.74 -24.34 8.98
CA LEU A 285 14.69 -24.21 10.43
C LEU A 285 15.57 -25.28 11.09
N GLY A 286 16.18 -24.95 12.23
CA GLY A 286 16.81 -25.94 13.10
C GLY A 286 15.79 -26.92 13.68
N ALA A 287 16.24 -28.09 14.16
CA ALA A 287 15.34 -29.14 14.66
C ALA A 287 14.36 -28.64 15.75
N ARG A 288 14.85 -27.82 16.69
CA ARG A 288 14.03 -27.21 17.75
C ARG A 288 13.00 -26.22 17.19
N GLU A 289 13.43 -25.35 16.28
CA GLU A 289 12.58 -24.32 15.67
C GLU A 289 11.48 -24.95 14.82
N ALA A 290 11.84 -25.97 14.02
CA ALA A 290 10.91 -26.73 13.21
C ALA A 290 9.82 -27.38 14.09
N GLN A 291 10.19 -27.97 15.22
CA GLN A 291 9.24 -28.58 16.15
C GLN A 291 8.26 -27.55 16.75
N ILE A 292 8.73 -26.35 17.07
CA ILE A 292 7.88 -25.26 17.62
C ILE A 292 6.97 -24.69 16.52
N ALA A 293 7.52 -24.45 15.33
CA ALA A 293 6.85 -23.76 14.23
C ALA A 293 5.94 -24.67 13.39
N GLU A 294 6.03 -25.99 13.50
CA GLU A 294 5.32 -26.96 12.65
C GLU A 294 3.83 -26.65 12.48
N ARG A 295 3.13 -26.46 13.60
CA ARG A 295 1.67 -26.18 13.58
C ARG A 295 1.36 -24.82 12.96
N VAL A 296 2.18 -23.81 13.25
CA VAL A 296 1.99 -22.44 12.75
C VAL A 296 2.25 -22.40 11.25
N LEU A 297 3.34 -23.00 10.77
CA LEU A 297 3.67 -23.06 9.34
C LEU A 297 2.64 -23.86 8.55
N ARG A 298 2.12 -24.96 9.11
CA ARG A 298 1.03 -25.73 8.48
C ARG A 298 -0.23 -24.87 8.31
N GLU A 299 -0.61 -24.13 9.34
CA GLU A 299 -1.79 -23.24 9.30
C GLU A 299 -1.60 -22.10 8.30
N ILE A 300 -0.41 -21.47 8.26
CA ILE A 300 -0.12 -20.41 7.30
C ILE A 300 -0.15 -20.97 5.87
N ALA A 301 0.50 -22.12 5.62
CA ALA A 301 0.51 -22.74 4.30
C ALA A 301 -0.89 -23.11 3.82
N ALA A 302 -1.76 -23.61 4.71
CA ALA A 302 -3.17 -23.90 4.38
C ALA A 302 -3.92 -22.62 3.96
N ARG A 303 -3.81 -21.54 4.73
CA ARG A 303 -4.48 -20.26 4.44
C ARG A 303 -3.99 -19.62 3.14
N LEU A 304 -2.68 -19.64 2.90
CA LEU A 304 -2.12 -19.17 1.63
C LEU A 304 -2.61 -20.04 0.47
N GLY A 305 -2.69 -21.36 0.66
CA GLY A 305 -3.28 -22.29 -0.30
C GLY A 305 -4.70 -21.91 -0.71
N PHE A 306 -5.57 -21.60 0.27
CA PHE A 306 -6.94 -21.18 -0.05
C PHE A 306 -7.01 -19.88 -0.83
N LEU A 307 -6.10 -18.93 -0.58
CA LEU A 307 -6.02 -17.68 -1.36
C LEU A 307 -5.53 -17.92 -2.80
N LEU A 308 -4.60 -18.87 -3.00
CA LEU A 308 -4.14 -19.29 -4.32
C LEU A 308 -5.26 -20.00 -5.10
N ASP A 309 -6.03 -20.84 -4.43
CA ASP A 309 -7.15 -21.59 -5.02
C ASP A 309 -8.25 -20.67 -5.58
N VAL A 310 -8.52 -19.55 -4.91
CA VAL A 310 -9.49 -18.54 -5.38
C VAL A 310 -8.88 -17.51 -6.35
N GLY A 311 -7.63 -17.71 -6.81
CA GLY A 311 -7.00 -16.85 -7.82
C GLY A 311 -6.59 -15.46 -7.32
N LEU A 312 -6.18 -15.36 -6.05
CA LEU A 312 -5.65 -14.12 -5.46
C LEU A 312 -4.12 -14.14 -5.33
N ASP A 313 -3.44 -14.96 -6.13
CA ASP A 313 -2.00 -15.18 -6.08
C ASP A 313 -1.15 -13.91 -6.25
N TYR A 314 -1.65 -12.94 -7.01
CA TYR A 314 -0.98 -11.68 -7.31
C TYR A 314 -1.06 -10.63 -6.18
N LEU A 315 -1.90 -10.84 -5.16
CA LEU A 315 -2.01 -9.91 -4.03
C LEU A 315 -0.85 -10.10 -3.06
N SER A 316 -0.46 -9.04 -2.37
CA SER A 316 0.42 -9.11 -1.20
C SER A 316 -0.40 -9.08 0.10
N LEU A 317 0.18 -9.59 1.19
CA LEU A 317 -0.47 -9.60 2.51
C LEU A 317 -0.55 -8.19 3.14
N ASP A 318 0.31 -7.27 2.70
CA ASP A 318 0.32 -5.88 3.16
C ASP A 318 -0.62 -4.94 2.37
N ARG A 319 -1.30 -5.44 1.32
CA ARG A 319 -2.23 -4.65 0.51
C ARG A 319 -3.39 -4.12 1.39
N PRO A 320 -3.68 -2.81 1.38
CA PRO A 320 -4.77 -2.26 2.18
C PRO A 320 -6.13 -2.81 1.76
N ALA A 321 -6.93 -3.27 2.73
CA ALA A 321 -8.24 -3.88 2.47
C ALA A 321 -9.22 -2.95 1.71
N ALA A 322 -9.15 -1.64 1.96
CA ALA A 322 -9.99 -0.64 1.30
C ALA A 322 -9.70 -0.47 -0.21
N THR A 323 -8.55 -0.97 -0.69
CA THR A 323 -8.15 -0.90 -2.11
C THR A 323 -8.57 -2.14 -2.91
N LEU A 324 -9.21 -3.12 -2.26
CA LEU A 324 -9.69 -4.33 -2.90
C LEU A 324 -10.99 -4.05 -3.65
N SER A 325 -11.12 -4.63 -4.84
CA SER A 325 -12.40 -4.70 -5.55
C SER A 325 -13.41 -5.56 -4.79
N GLY A 326 -14.70 -5.36 -5.07
CA GLY A 326 -15.78 -6.18 -4.48
C GLY A 326 -15.54 -7.68 -4.64
N GLY A 327 -15.17 -8.10 -5.86
CA GLY A 327 -14.83 -9.51 -6.15
C GLY A 327 -13.58 -10.01 -5.41
N GLU A 328 -12.52 -9.19 -5.27
CA GLU A 328 -11.35 -9.57 -4.46
C GLU A 328 -11.74 -9.75 -2.99
N ALA A 329 -12.48 -8.81 -2.40
CA ALA A 329 -12.91 -8.87 -1.00
C ALA A 329 -13.83 -10.09 -0.74
N GLN A 330 -14.74 -10.37 -1.66
CA GLN A 330 -15.61 -11.53 -1.61
C GLN A 330 -14.82 -12.85 -1.67
N ARG A 331 -13.82 -12.95 -2.56
CA ARG A 331 -12.96 -14.14 -2.67
C ARG A 331 -12.07 -14.33 -1.45
N ILE A 332 -11.55 -13.28 -0.82
CA ILE A 332 -10.85 -13.38 0.47
C ILE A 332 -11.78 -13.95 1.54
N ARG A 333 -13.04 -13.47 1.58
CA ARG A 333 -14.04 -14.00 2.50
C ARG A 333 -14.31 -15.48 2.25
N LEU A 334 -14.45 -15.89 0.99
CA LEU A 334 -14.62 -17.30 0.61
C LEU A 334 -13.44 -18.16 1.06
N ALA A 335 -12.20 -17.75 0.77
CA ALA A 335 -10.99 -18.45 1.23
C ALA A 335 -10.94 -18.58 2.76
N THR A 336 -11.36 -17.53 3.48
CA THR A 336 -11.45 -17.54 4.95
C THR A 336 -12.50 -18.54 5.45
N GLN A 337 -13.65 -18.65 4.78
CA GLN A 337 -14.69 -19.62 5.14
C GLN A 337 -14.24 -21.06 4.89
N ILE A 338 -13.55 -21.33 3.78
CA ILE A 338 -12.99 -22.66 3.51
C ILE A 338 -11.97 -23.05 4.59
N GLY A 339 -11.11 -22.10 4.98
CA GLY A 339 -10.14 -22.32 6.06
C GLY A 339 -10.73 -22.49 7.45
N SER A 340 -11.99 -22.13 7.67
CA SER A 340 -12.66 -22.36 8.96
C SER A 340 -12.97 -23.83 9.23
N GLY A 341 -12.99 -24.68 8.19
CA GLY A 341 -13.26 -26.11 8.30
C GLY A 341 -14.65 -26.44 8.84
N LEU A 342 -15.62 -25.53 8.70
CA LEU A 342 -16.99 -25.74 9.12
C LEU A 342 -17.69 -26.80 8.24
N VAL A 343 -18.56 -27.59 8.87
CA VAL A 343 -19.34 -28.67 8.26
C VAL A 343 -20.82 -28.48 8.63
N GLY A 344 -21.74 -28.81 7.73
CA GLY A 344 -23.18 -28.65 7.95
C GLY A 344 -23.66 -27.21 7.85
N VAL A 345 -22.90 -26.33 7.20
CA VAL A 345 -23.26 -24.92 6.98
C VAL A 345 -23.94 -24.76 5.63
N LEU A 346 -24.97 -23.90 5.58
CA LEU A 346 -25.56 -23.41 4.35
C LEU A 346 -24.88 -22.10 3.94
N TYR A 347 -24.07 -22.16 2.88
CA TYR A 347 -23.45 -20.98 2.29
C TYR A 347 -24.35 -20.42 1.19
N VAL A 348 -24.71 -19.14 1.30
CA VAL A 348 -25.41 -18.40 0.24
C VAL A 348 -24.43 -17.40 -0.36
N LEU A 349 -24.09 -17.59 -1.63
CA LEU A 349 -23.12 -16.78 -2.36
C LEU A 349 -23.84 -15.98 -3.45
N ASP A 350 -23.47 -14.71 -3.58
CA ASP A 350 -24.04 -13.76 -4.53
C ASP A 350 -23.00 -13.46 -5.62
N GLU A 351 -23.13 -14.06 -6.80
CA GLU A 351 -22.27 -13.90 -7.98
C GLU A 351 -20.75 -13.93 -7.71
N PRO A 352 -20.19 -15.04 -7.19
CA PRO A 352 -18.77 -15.14 -6.87
C PRO A 352 -17.83 -15.02 -8.07
N SER A 353 -18.33 -15.14 -9.31
CA SER A 353 -17.55 -14.92 -10.54
C SER A 353 -17.27 -13.43 -10.84
N ILE A 354 -17.88 -12.48 -10.11
CA ILE A 354 -17.70 -11.04 -10.33
C ILE A 354 -16.21 -10.65 -10.30
N GLY A 355 -15.79 -9.94 -11.36
CA GLY A 355 -14.43 -9.43 -11.48
C GLY A 355 -13.36 -10.52 -11.58
N LEU A 356 -13.77 -11.75 -11.93
CA LEU A 356 -12.90 -12.86 -12.25
C LEU A 356 -12.77 -13.00 -13.77
N HIS A 357 -11.60 -13.41 -14.24
CA HIS A 357 -11.38 -13.70 -15.65
C HIS A 357 -11.81 -15.14 -15.95
N GLN A 358 -12.35 -15.43 -17.16
CA GLN A 358 -12.85 -16.77 -17.50
C GLN A 358 -11.84 -17.89 -17.23
N ARG A 359 -10.56 -17.62 -17.48
CA ARG A 359 -9.44 -18.54 -17.17
C ARG A 359 -9.47 -19.06 -15.73
N ASP A 360 -9.80 -18.19 -14.78
CA ASP A 360 -9.72 -18.50 -13.35
C ASP A 360 -11.05 -19.04 -12.80
N ASN A 361 -12.11 -19.03 -13.61
CA ASN A 361 -13.44 -19.47 -13.24
C ASN A 361 -13.49 -20.97 -12.88
N GLN A 362 -12.78 -21.80 -13.62
CA GLN A 362 -12.67 -23.24 -13.31
C GLN A 362 -12.05 -23.50 -11.93
N ARG A 363 -11.11 -22.65 -11.49
CA ARG A 363 -10.53 -22.77 -10.15
C ARG A 363 -11.53 -22.40 -9.06
N LEU A 364 -12.34 -21.36 -9.29
CA LEU A 364 -13.44 -20.98 -8.40
C LEU A 364 -14.44 -22.13 -8.28
N ILE A 365 -14.92 -22.67 -9.40
CA ILE A 365 -15.85 -23.81 -9.41
C ILE A 365 -15.27 -24.99 -8.61
N GLY A 366 -14.03 -25.40 -8.90
CA GLY A 366 -13.39 -26.49 -8.15
C GLY A 366 -13.27 -26.21 -6.64
N THR A 367 -13.15 -24.95 -6.25
CA THR A 367 -13.11 -24.52 -4.86
C THR A 367 -14.50 -24.58 -4.19
N LEU A 368 -15.56 -24.19 -4.90
CA LEU A 368 -16.95 -24.33 -4.45
C LEU A 368 -17.33 -25.81 -4.30
N THR A 369 -16.92 -26.65 -5.26
CA THR A 369 -17.11 -28.11 -5.19
C THR A 369 -16.43 -28.70 -3.95
N ARG A 370 -15.19 -28.30 -3.64
CA ARG A 370 -14.51 -28.73 -2.40
C ARG A 370 -15.27 -28.29 -1.15
N LEU A 371 -15.78 -27.06 -1.12
CA LEU A 371 -16.55 -26.56 0.04
C LEU A 371 -17.83 -27.37 0.26
N ARG A 372 -18.53 -27.76 -0.82
CA ARG A 372 -19.67 -28.68 -0.81
C ARG A 372 -19.26 -30.04 -0.27
N ASP A 373 -18.19 -30.62 -0.81
CA ASP A 373 -17.73 -31.98 -0.49
C ASP A 373 -17.23 -32.13 0.96
N LEU A 374 -16.89 -31.03 1.64
CA LEU A 374 -16.65 -31.00 3.09
C LEU A 374 -17.92 -31.30 3.92
N GLY A 375 -19.09 -31.42 3.29
CA GLY A 375 -20.37 -31.66 3.95
C GLY A 375 -21.19 -30.39 4.19
N ASN A 376 -21.04 -29.40 3.30
CA ASN A 376 -21.81 -28.16 3.33
C ASN A 376 -22.77 -28.08 2.15
N THR A 377 -23.78 -27.22 2.27
CA THR A 377 -24.70 -26.91 1.17
C THR A 377 -24.40 -25.52 0.64
N LEU A 378 -24.33 -25.37 -0.68
CA LEU A 378 -24.10 -24.09 -1.34
C LEU A 378 -25.35 -23.71 -2.15
N ILE A 379 -25.82 -22.48 -1.97
CA ILE A 379 -26.75 -21.81 -2.87
C ILE A 379 -25.98 -20.66 -3.51
N VAL A 380 -25.81 -20.72 -4.81
CA VAL A 380 -25.03 -19.73 -5.57
C VAL A 380 -25.96 -19.02 -6.54
N VAL A 381 -26.12 -17.71 -6.38
CA VAL A 381 -26.76 -16.85 -7.38
C VAL A 381 -25.72 -16.57 -8.45
N GLU A 382 -25.96 -17.00 -9.69
CA GLU A 382 -24.99 -16.87 -10.78
C GLU A 382 -25.67 -16.69 -12.13
N HIS A 383 -24.87 -16.16 -13.06
CA HIS A 383 -25.24 -15.95 -14.45
C HIS A 383 -24.19 -16.50 -15.42
N ASP A 384 -23.03 -16.94 -14.91
CA ASP A 384 -21.96 -17.55 -15.71
C ASP A 384 -22.34 -18.97 -16.18
N GLU A 385 -22.07 -19.24 -17.46
CA GLU A 385 -22.41 -20.50 -18.12
C GLU A 385 -21.67 -21.70 -17.51
N ASP A 386 -20.36 -21.60 -17.28
CA ASP A 386 -19.56 -22.71 -16.75
C ASP A 386 -20.03 -23.10 -15.34
N THR A 387 -20.40 -22.10 -14.52
CA THR A 387 -20.90 -22.33 -13.16
C THR A 387 -22.26 -23.00 -13.15
N ILE A 388 -23.18 -22.56 -14.04
CA ILE A 388 -24.48 -23.22 -14.21
C ILE A 388 -24.29 -24.66 -14.70
N GLN A 389 -23.39 -24.87 -15.65
CA GLN A 389 -23.10 -26.21 -16.18
C GLN A 389 -22.53 -27.16 -15.11
N ALA A 390 -21.75 -26.64 -14.15
CA ALA A 390 -21.15 -27.41 -13.07
C ALA A 390 -22.09 -27.66 -11.87
N ALA A 391 -23.27 -27.05 -11.85
CA ALA A 391 -24.20 -27.14 -10.72
C ALA A 391 -24.85 -28.52 -10.62
N ASP A 392 -24.98 -29.05 -9.40
CA ASP A 392 -25.69 -30.31 -9.15
C ASP A 392 -27.21 -30.16 -9.33
N TRP A 393 -27.73 -28.95 -9.05
CA TRP A 393 -29.14 -28.59 -9.12
C TRP A 393 -29.28 -27.12 -9.47
N ILE A 394 -30.25 -26.78 -10.34
CA ILE A 394 -30.47 -25.41 -10.80
C ILE A 394 -31.91 -25.01 -10.50
N VAL A 395 -32.07 -23.84 -9.92
CA VAL A 395 -33.36 -23.17 -9.71
C VAL A 395 -33.39 -21.91 -10.57
N ASP A 396 -34.23 -21.88 -11.60
CA ASP A 396 -34.41 -20.72 -12.47
C ASP A 396 -35.59 -19.89 -11.95
N ILE A 397 -35.35 -18.62 -11.64
CA ILE A 397 -36.36 -17.68 -11.11
C ILE A 397 -36.73 -16.71 -12.23
N GLY A 398 -38.02 -16.54 -12.47
CA GLY A 398 -38.49 -15.67 -13.54
C GLY A 398 -40.01 -15.64 -13.63
N PRO A 399 -40.57 -15.57 -14.85
CA PRO A 399 -39.88 -15.48 -16.15
C PRO A 399 -39.30 -14.09 -16.47
N ARG A 400 -39.64 -13.05 -15.70
CA ARG A 400 -39.14 -11.68 -15.89
C ARG A 400 -38.78 -11.03 -14.54
N ALA A 401 -38.37 -9.76 -14.56
CA ALA A 401 -38.09 -8.99 -13.35
C ALA A 401 -39.36 -8.31 -12.77
N GLY A 402 -39.28 -7.90 -11.50
CA GLY A 402 -40.33 -7.12 -10.83
C GLY A 402 -41.61 -7.93 -10.58
N GLU A 403 -42.77 -7.30 -10.79
CA GLU A 403 -44.09 -7.94 -10.62
C GLU A 403 -44.36 -9.09 -11.61
N HIS A 404 -43.54 -9.22 -12.66
CA HIS A 404 -43.62 -10.28 -13.66
C HIS A 404 -42.65 -11.44 -13.37
N GLY A 405 -42.03 -11.44 -12.19
CA GLY A 405 -41.09 -12.45 -11.72
C GLY A 405 -41.50 -13.09 -10.40
N GLY A 406 -40.55 -13.72 -9.73
CA GLY A 406 -40.76 -14.34 -8.42
C GLY A 406 -41.37 -15.73 -8.46
N GLU A 407 -41.50 -16.33 -9.66
CA GLU A 407 -41.93 -17.70 -9.83
C GLU A 407 -40.72 -18.62 -10.09
N VAL A 408 -40.81 -19.87 -9.62
CA VAL A 408 -39.82 -20.91 -9.93
C VAL A 408 -40.19 -21.50 -11.29
N VAL A 409 -39.48 -21.09 -12.33
CA VAL A 409 -39.70 -21.53 -13.72
C VAL A 409 -39.14 -22.94 -13.92
N HIS A 410 -38.01 -23.22 -13.29
CA HIS A 410 -37.35 -24.52 -13.31
C HIS A 410 -36.75 -24.85 -11.94
N SER A 411 -36.76 -26.12 -11.57
CA SER A 411 -36.04 -26.65 -10.41
C SER A 411 -35.69 -28.10 -10.71
N GLY A 412 -34.44 -28.34 -11.07
CA GLY A 412 -34.03 -29.66 -11.56
C GLY A 412 -32.58 -29.71 -12.02
N THR A 413 -32.26 -30.71 -12.83
CA THR A 413 -30.94 -30.87 -13.43
C THR A 413 -30.73 -29.89 -14.59
N LEU A 414 -29.48 -29.80 -15.08
CA LEU A 414 -29.14 -29.04 -16.29
C LEU A 414 -29.88 -29.54 -17.52
N ASP A 415 -29.96 -30.87 -17.71
CA ASP A 415 -30.63 -31.46 -18.87
C ASP A 415 -32.12 -31.07 -18.94
N ASP A 416 -32.78 -31.06 -17.78
CA ASP A 416 -34.17 -30.61 -17.67
C ASP A 416 -34.30 -29.10 -17.97
N LEU A 417 -33.36 -28.27 -17.50
CA LEU A 417 -33.36 -26.82 -17.78
C LEU A 417 -33.24 -26.54 -19.29
N LEU A 418 -32.34 -27.27 -19.98
CA LEU A 418 -32.12 -27.10 -21.42
C LEU A 418 -33.37 -27.42 -22.25
N THR A 419 -34.19 -28.35 -21.79
CA THR A 419 -35.44 -28.73 -22.46
C THR A 419 -36.65 -27.90 -22.03
N CYS A 420 -36.57 -27.18 -20.90
CA CYS A 420 -37.64 -26.31 -20.41
C CYS A 420 -37.94 -25.15 -21.38
N PRO A 421 -39.15 -25.06 -21.97
CA PRO A 421 -39.48 -24.03 -22.96
C PRO A 421 -39.71 -22.65 -22.33
N ASP A 422 -40.18 -22.60 -21.08
CA ASP A 422 -40.52 -21.36 -20.38
C ASP A 422 -39.29 -20.67 -19.75
N SER A 423 -38.16 -21.39 -19.63
CA SER A 423 -36.91 -20.84 -19.12
C SER A 423 -36.18 -19.98 -20.17
N LEU A 424 -35.98 -18.70 -19.84
CA LEU A 424 -35.11 -17.81 -20.61
C LEU A 424 -33.65 -18.26 -20.51
N THR A 425 -33.21 -18.64 -19.31
CA THR A 425 -31.86 -19.16 -19.03
C THR A 425 -31.58 -20.40 -19.87
N GLY A 426 -32.46 -21.40 -19.82
CA GLY A 426 -32.36 -22.61 -20.65
C GLY A 426 -32.38 -22.31 -22.15
N SER A 427 -33.08 -21.26 -22.58
CA SER A 427 -33.07 -20.84 -23.99
C SER A 427 -31.72 -20.27 -24.45
N TYR A 428 -30.98 -19.56 -23.58
CA TYR A 428 -29.63 -19.12 -23.90
C TYR A 428 -28.62 -20.27 -23.86
N LEU A 429 -28.68 -21.12 -22.83
CA LEU A 429 -27.77 -22.25 -22.67
C LEU A 429 -27.92 -23.32 -23.76
N SER A 430 -29.15 -23.54 -24.26
CA SER A 430 -29.41 -24.48 -25.37
C SER A 430 -29.12 -23.88 -26.75
N GLY A 431 -28.79 -22.59 -26.84
CA GLY A 431 -28.59 -21.88 -28.10
C GLY A 431 -29.89 -21.55 -28.86
N ARG A 432 -31.07 -21.78 -28.28
CA ARG A 432 -32.35 -21.28 -28.83
C ARG A 432 -32.38 -19.74 -28.91
N ARG A 433 -31.62 -19.08 -28.04
CA ARG A 433 -31.30 -17.66 -28.07
C ARG A 433 -29.80 -17.48 -27.91
N SER A 434 -29.27 -16.40 -28.50
CA SER A 434 -27.86 -16.05 -28.37
C SER A 434 -27.69 -14.54 -28.52
N ILE A 435 -26.59 -14.00 -27.98
CA ILE A 435 -26.18 -12.63 -28.25
C ILE A 435 -25.47 -12.61 -29.61
N GLU A 436 -26.12 -12.03 -30.62
CA GLU A 436 -25.56 -11.99 -31.97
C GLU A 436 -24.30 -11.14 -32.05
N LEU A 437 -23.30 -11.64 -32.78
CA LEU A 437 -22.12 -10.86 -33.11
C LEU A 437 -22.45 -9.83 -34.20
N PRO A 438 -22.02 -8.57 -34.07
CA PRO A 438 -22.27 -7.57 -35.10
C PRO A 438 -21.67 -7.99 -36.45
N ALA A 439 -22.50 -7.99 -37.50
CA ALA A 439 -22.07 -8.34 -38.87
C ALA A 439 -20.95 -7.41 -39.39
N ALA A 440 -20.90 -6.17 -38.92
CA ALA A 440 -19.82 -5.23 -39.18
C ALA A 440 -19.42 -4.48 -37.90
N ARG A 441 -18.11 -4.31 -37.70
CA ARG A 441 -17.55 -3.51 -36.60
C ARG A 441 -17.36 -2.06 -37.04
N ARG A 442 -17.53 -1.12 -36.11
CA ARG A 442 -17.27 0.31 -36.35
C ARG A 442 -15.79 0.50 -36.71
N ARG A 443 -15.51 1.23 -37.80
CA ARG A 443 -14.14 1.53 -38.22
C ARG A 443 -13.49 2.48 -37.23
N VAL A 444 -12.24 2.20 -36.87
CA VAL A 444 -11.42 3.08 -36.03
C VAL A 444 -10.94 4.26 -36.86
N ASP A 445 -11.07 5.46 -36.31
CA ASP A 445 -10.46 6.68 -36.85
C ASP A 445 -9.09 6.89 -36.18
N PRO A 446 -7.97 6.79 -36.93
CA PRO A 446 -6.63 7.01 -36.38
C PRO A 446 -6.40 8.44 -35.88
N GLN A 447 -7.17 9.42 -36.37
CA GLN A 447 -7.02 10.83 -36.00
C GLN A 447 -7.80 11.20 -34.75
N ARG A 448 -8.73 10.35 -34.28
CA ARG A 448 -9.59 10.61 -33.12
C ARG A 448 -9.38 9.57 -32.04
N GLN A 449 -8.36 9.77 -31.21
CA GLN A 449 -8.00 8.87 -30.13
C GLN A 449 -7.59 9.65 -28.89
N VAL A 450 -7.87 9.11 -27.71
CA VAL A 450 -7.30 9.58 -26.45
C VAL A 450 -6.16 8.66 -26.07
N SER A 451 -4.98 9.19 -25.80
CA SER A 451 -3.81 8.36 -25.49
C SER A 451 -3.28 8.64 -24.09
N VAL A 452 -3.15 7.59 -23.28
CA VAL A 452 -2.46 7.63 -22.00
C VAL A 452 -1.00 7.28 -22.26
N LEU A 453 -0.09 8.16 -21.86
CA LEU A 453 1.34 7.98 -22.08
C LEU A 453 2.09 7.83 -20.75
N GLY A 454 3.02 6.88 -20.70
CA GLY A 454 3.92 6.62 -19.57
C GLY A 454 3.20 6.23 -18.29
N ALA A 455 2.11 5.46 -18.38
CA ALA A 455 1.35 5.02 -17.21
C ALA A 455 2.20 4.10 -16.33
N ARG A 456 2.40 4.49 -15.07
CA ARG A 456 3.33 3.84 -14.12
C ARG A 456 2.78 3.70 -12.70
N GLN A 457 1.46 3.83 -12.55
CA GLN A 457 0.79 3.63 -11.28
C GLN A 457 0.70 2.12 -10.96
N ASN A 458 0.90 1.76 -9.70
CA ASN A 458 0.85 0.38 -9.20
C ASN A 458 1.76 -0.55 -10.02
N ASN A 459 1.20 -1.56 -10.67
CA ASN A 459 1.91 -2.55 -11.47
C ASN A 459 1.99 -2.21 -12.97
N LEU A 460 1.62 -0.99 -13.38
CA LEU A 460 1.82 -0.55 -14.76
C LEU A 460 3.30 -0.21 -15.01
N HIS A 461 3.85 -0.72 -16.10
CA HIS A 461 5.26 -0.57 -16.47
C HIS A 461 5.43 0.38 -17.65
N GLU A 462 5.34 1.69 -17.40
CA GLU A 462 5.47 2.77 -18.42
C GLU A 462 4.62 2.53 -19.68
N VAL A 463 3.36 2.15 -19.48
CA VAL A 463 2.46 1.77 -20.56
C VAL A 463 2.00 3.00 -21.36
N ASP A 464 2.20 2.96 -22.67
CA ASP A 464 1.61 3.87 -23.65
C ASP A 464 0.43 3.17 -24.34
N VAL A 465 -0.77 3.75 -24.30
CA VAL A 465 -1.97 3.13 -24.88
C VAL A 465 -2.95 4.18 -25.42
N SER A 466 -3.54 3.89 -26.58
CA SER A 466 -4.49 4.76 -27.26
C SER A 466 -5.89 4.13 -27.32
N PHE A 467 -6.89 4.92 -26.94
CA PHE A 467 -8.31 4.58 -26.92
C PHE A 467 -9.00 5.26 -28.10
N PRO A 468 -9.46 4.51 -29.11
CA PRO A 468 -10.15 5.09 -30.25
C PRO A 468 -11.53 5.65 -29.85
N LEU A 469 -11.86 6.83 -30.35
CA LEU A 469 -13.13 7.49 -30.07
C LEU A 469 -14.22 7.07 -31.05
N GLY A 470 -15.48 7.21 -30.64
CA GLY A 470 -16.66 6.91 -31.48
C GLY A 470 -16.89 5.41 -31.72
N VAL A 471 -16.20 4.54 -30.98
CA VAL A 471 -16.34 3.07 -31.05
C VAL A 471 -16.56 2.47 -29.67
N PHE A 472 -16.98 1.19 -29.64
CA PHE A 472 -17.11 0.45 -28.39
C PHE A 472 -15.74 -0.16 -28.04
N VAL A 473 -15.14 0.32 -26.95
CA VAL A 473 -13.83 -0.15 -26.48
C VAL A 473 -14.01 -1.01 -25.25
N ALA A 474 -13.49 -2.23 -25.28
CA ALA A 474 -13.47 -3.14 -24.14
C ALA A 474 -12.01 -3.32 -23.67
N VAL A 475 -11.74 -2.98 -22.40
CA VAL A 475 -10.44 -3.23 -21.76
C VAL A 475 -10.51 -4.58 -21.05
N THR A 476 -9.75 -5.55 -21.53
CA THR A 476 -9.78 -6.94 -21.05
C THR A 476 -8.44 -7.35 -20.44
N GLY A 477 -8.41 -8.50 -19.78
CA GLY A 477 -7.23 -9.03 -19.10
C GLY A 477 -7.55 -9.65 -17.74
N VAL A 478 -6.61 -10.41 -17.19
CA VAL A 478 -6.77 -11.13 -15.91
C VAL A 478 -6.93 -10.19 -14.72
N SER A 479 -7.50 -10.67 -13.62
CA SER A 479 -7.58 -9.89 -12.37
C SER A 479 -6.16 -9.55 -11.89
N GLY A 480 -5.98 -8.32 -11.39
CA GLY A 480 -4.65 -7.80 -11.05
C GLY A 480 -3.82 -7.23 -12.21
N SER A 481 -4.23 -7.34 -13.48
CA SER A 481 -3.43 -6.83 -14.62
C SER A 481 -3.32 -5.30 -14.76
N GLY A 482 -3.90 -4.52 -13.82
CA GLY A 482 -3.85 -3.06 -13.86
C GLY A 482 -4.97 -2.37 -14.66
N LYS A 483 -6.04 -3.09 -15.06
CA LYS A 483 -7.17 -2.51 -15.83
C LYS A 483 -7.80 -1.31 -15.13
N SER A 484 -8.19 -1.47 -13.86
CA SER A 484 -8.80 -0.40 -13.07
C SER A 484 -7.82 0.76 -12.85
N THR A 485 -6.53 0.47 -12.68
CA THR A 485 -5.52 1.51 -12.54
C THR A 485 -5.35 2.33 -13.81
N LEU A 486 -5.37 1.68 -14.98
CA LEU A 486 -5.28 2.38 -16.25
C LEU A 486 -6.53 3.21 -16.54
N VAL A 487 -7.72 2.61 -16.40
CA VAL A 487 -8.99 3.23 -16.82
C VAL A 487 -9.54 4.21 -15.78
N ASN A 488 -9.56 3.82 -14.51
CA ASN A 488 -10.18 4.63 -13.46
C ASN A 488 -9.14 5.56 -12.81
N ASP A 489 -8.05 5.01 -12.29
CA ASP A 489 -7.10 5.79 -11.50
C ASP A 489 -6.36 6.83 -12.34
N ILE A 490 -6.07 6.52 -13.62
CA ILE A 490 -5.38 7.42 -14.55
C ILE A 490 -6.37 8.08 -15.51
N LEU A 491 -6.91 7.34 -16.49
CA LEU A 491 -7.63 7.93 -17.62
C LEU A 491 -8.86 8.74 -17.17
N TYR A 492 -9.74 8.15 -16.37
CA TYR A 492 -10.93 8.83 -15.87
C TYR A 492 -10.59 10.05 -15.02
N ASN A 493 -9.67 9.93 -14.05
CA ASN A 493 -9.32 11.04 -13.19
C ASN A 493 -8.74 12.23 -13.97
N VAL A 494 -7.91 11.98 -14.99
CA VAL A 494 -7.41 13.05 -15.87
C VAL A 494 -8.55 13.69 -16.66
N LEU A 495 -9.41 12.88 -17.28
CA LEU A 495 -10.56 13.37 -18.03
C LEU A 495 -11.52 14.17 -17.15
N ALA A 496 -11.81 13.71 -15.93
CA ALA A 496 -12.71 14.36 -15.00
C ALA A 496 -12.15 15.72 -14.55
N ASN A 497 -10.85 15.79 -14.28
CA ASN A 497 -10.20 17.04 -13.92
C ASN A 497 -10.19 18.05 -15.08
N ARG A 498 -9.86 17.60 -16.29
CA ARG A 498 -9.70 18.48 -17.47
C ARG A 498 -11.03 18.88 -18.11
N LEU A 499 -12.01 17.98 -18.18
CA LEU A 499 -13.28 18.21 -18.87
C LEU A 499 -14.42 18.61 -17.93
N ASN A 500 -14.46 18.03 -16.73
CA ASN A 500 -15.56 18.26 -15.78
C ASN A 500 -15.16 19.22 -14.64
N GLY A 501 -13.89 19.65 -14.55
CA GLY A 501 -13.40 20.52 -13.49
C GLY A 501 -13.29 19.86 -12.11
N ALA A 502 -13.21 18.52 -12.07
CA ALA A 502 -13.00 17.77 -10.84
C ALA A 502 -11.59 18.02 -10.26
N ARG A 503 -11.36 17.55 -9.03
CA ARG A 503 -10.07 17.64 -8.33
C ARG A 503 -9.66 16.29 -7.76
N HIS A 504 -9.71 15.27 -8.59
CA HIS A 504 -9.20 13.95 -8.25
C HIS A 504 -7.68 13.93 -8.39
N VAL A 505 -7.02 13.04 -7.65
CA VAL A 505 -5.58 12.83 -7.77
C VAL A 505 -5.35 11.70 -8.78
N PRO A 506 -4.90 11.98 -10.02
CA PRO A 506 -4.71 10.93 -11.02
C PRO A 506 -3.52 10.06 -10.65
N GLY A 507 -3.55 8.77 -11.00
CA GLY A 507 -2.43 7.85 -10.85
C GLY A 507 -1.19 8.34 -11.60
N LYS A 508 0.00 7.89 -11.20
CA LYS A 508 1.26 8.29 -11.84
C LYS A 508 1.28 7.94 -13.34
N HIS A 509 1.43 8.96 -14.17
CA HIS A 509 1.55 8.85 -15.63
C HIS A 509 2.37 10.05 -16.16
N ARG A 510 2.75 10.05 -17.44
CA ARG A 510 3.44 11.19 -18.06
C ARG A 510 2.46 12.24 -18.55
N THR A 511 1.51 11.86 -19.39
CA THR A 511 0.49 12.79 -19.91
C THR A 511 -0.66 12.01 -20.56
N VAL A 512 -1.79 12.70 -20.81
CA VAL A 512 -2.91 12.18 -21.60
C VAL A 512 -3.20 13.17 -22.74
N THR A 513 -3.21 12.67 -23.98
CA THR A 513 -3.43 13.48 -25.19
C THR A 513 -4.76 13.15 -25.87
N GLY A 514 -5.21 13.99 -26.81
CA GLY A 514 -6.46 13.79 -27.55
C GLY A 514 -7.72 14.22 -26.80
N LEU A 515 -7.56 15.04 -25.76
CA LEU A 515 -8.64 15.53 -24.90
C LEU A 515 -9.55 16.53 -25.64
N GLU A 516 -9.02 17.23 -26.65
CA GLU A 516 -9.71 18.21 -27.50
C GLU A 516 -10.88 17.61 -28.31
N HIS A 517 -10.96 16.29 -28.39
CA HIS A 517 -12.04 15.58 -29.09
C HIS A 517 -13.26 15.29 -28.21
N LEU A 518 -13.22 15.68 -26.93
CA LEU A 518 -14.22 15.34 -25.92
C LEU A 518 -14.69 16.58 -25.16
N ASP A 519 -16.00 16.69 -24.93
CA ASP A 519 -16.57 17.81 -24.16
C ASP A 519 -16.69 17.49 -22.66
N LYS A 520 -16.97 16.22 -22.32
CA LYS A 520 -17.17 15.74 -20.95
C LYS A 520 -16.86 14.25 -20.84
N VAL A 521 -16.54 13.80 -19.62
CA VAL A 521 -16.49 12.37 -19.29
C VAL A 521 -17.64 12.01 -18.35
N VAL A 522 -18.23 10.84 -18.57
CA VAL A 522 -19.25 10.26 -17.68
C VAL A 522 -18.71 8.93 -17.20
N HIS A 523 -18.63 8.77 -15.89
CA HIS A 523 -18.26 7.51 -15.24
C HIS A 523 -19.47 6.97 -14.52
N VAL A 524 -19.91 5.81 -14.97
CA VAL A 524 -20.98 5.04 -14.34
C VAL A 524 -20.30 3.99 -13.49
N ASP A 525 -20.21 4.26 -12.19
CA ASP A 525 -19.56 3.36 -11.24
C ASP A 525 -20.54 2.34 -10.63
N GLN A 526 -20.00 1.44 -9.81
CA GLN A 526 -20.78 0.45 -9.05
C GLN A 526 -21.01 0.89 -7.60
N SER A 527 -20.80 2.17 -7.30
CA SER A 527 -21.03 2.68 -5.96
C SER A 527 -22.54 2.79 -5.70
N PRO A 528 -23.00 2.67 -4.44
CA PRO A 528 -24.41 2.80 -4.14
C PRO A 528 -24.92 4.20 -4.50
N ILE A 529 -26.10 4.27 -5.11
CA ILE A 529 -26.81 5.51 -5.52
C ILE A 529 -26.82 6.55 -4.39
N GLY A 530 -26.96 6.10 -3.15
CA GLY A 530 -26.67 6.92 -1.98
C GLY A 530 -26.53 6.06 -0.72
N ARG A 531 -25.95 6.66 0.32
CA ARG A 531 -25.73 6.01 1.61
C ARG A 531 -26.88 6.21 2.60
N THR A 532 -27.97 6.83 2.16
CA THR A 532 -29.13 7.13 3.01
C THR A 532 -30.42 6.70 2.32
N PRO A 533 -31.49 6.39 3.07
CA PRO A 533 -32.80 6.07 2.50
C PRO A 533 -33.46 7.20 1.70
N ARG A 534 -32.88 8.41 1.73
CA ARG A 534 -33.38 9.56 0.94
C ARG A 534 -33.02 9.43 -0.54
N SER A 535 -32.02 8.63 -0.88
CA SER A 535 -31.58 8.39 -2.25
C SER A 535 -32.34 7.20 -2.83
N ASN A 536 -33.18 7.48 -3.82
CA ASN A 536 -33.95 6.51 -4.59
C ASN A 536 -33.88 6.84 -6.09
N PRO A 537 -34.33 5.93 -6.99
CA PRO A 537 -34.26 6.17 -8.42
C PRO A 537 -34.89 7.50 -8.86
N ALA A 538 -36.03 7.90 -8.28
CA ALA A 538 -36.70 9.14 -8.65
C ALA A 538 -35.91 10.40 -8.25
N THR A 539 -35.32 10.41 -7.05
CA THR A 539 -34.44 11.50 -6.61
C THR A 539 -33.12 11.54 -7.37
N TYR A 540 -32.61 10.39 -7.84
CA TYR A 540 -31.34 10.33 -8.54
C TYR A 540 -31.46 10.74 -10.01
N THR A 541 -32.57 10.38 -10.67
CA THR A 541 -32.85 10.81 -12.04
C THR A 541 -33.37 12.23 -12.13
N GLY A 542 -33.75 12.84 -11.00
CA GLY A 542 -34.36 14.17 -10.98
C GLY A 542 -35.74 14.18 -11.65
N VAL A 543 -36.48 13.07 -11.66
CA VAL A 543 -37.77 12.99 -12.37
C VAL A 543 -38.84 13.95 -11.79
N PHE A 544 -38.62 14.43 -10.58
CA PHE A 544 -39.47 15.41 -9.90
C PHE A 544 -38.92 16.84 -9.96
N ASP A 545 -37.74 17.05 -10.57
CA ASP A 545 -37.09 18.34 -10.79
C ASP A 545 -37.24 18.78 -12.27
#